data_AF-A0A920J4F0-F1
#
_entry.id   AF-A0A920J4F0-F1
#
_cell.length_a   1.000
_cell.length_b   1.000
_cell.length_c   1.000
_cell.angle_alpha   90.00
_cell.angle_beta   90.00
_cell.angle_gamma   90.00
#
_symmetry.space_group_name_H-M   'P 1'
#
loop_
_entity.id
_entity.type
_entity.pdbx_description
1 polymer ?
#
loop_
_entity_poly.entity_id
_entity_poly.type
_entity_poly.pdbx_seq_one_letter_code
_entity_poly.pdbx_strand_id
1 'polypeptide(L)' 'MVAEPALQKVNKLAAGGHDGAKDLATYWVGQGVGLMNQSISASDVVQEFKEDFISAYERLNNFVDE' A
#
# COMPACT_ATOMS: atom_id res chain seq x y z
N MET A 1 -14.14 7.64 -15.28
CA MET A 1 -15.44 7.57 -14.55
C MET A 1 -16.15 8.93 -14.61
N VAL A 2 -17.47 9.00 -14.42
CA VAL A 2 -18.21 10.29 -14.42
C VAL A 2 -17.68 11.26 -13.33
N ALA A 3 -17.24 10.73 -12.18
CA ALA A 3 -16.71 11.52 -11.08
C ALA A 3 -15.27 12.06 -11.28
N GLU A 4 -14.58 11.65 -12.35
CA GLU A 4 -13.15 11.88 -12.52
C GLU A 4 -12.76 13.37 -12.63
N PRO A 5 -13.47 14.22 -13.39
CA PRO A 5 -13.17 15.65 -13.43
C PRO A 5 -13.37 16.34 -12.06
N ALA A 6 -14.35 15.88 -11.27
CA ALA A 6 -14.59 16.41 -9.94
C ALA A 6 -13.47 16.00 -8.96
N LEU A 7 -13.06 14.74 -8.98
CA LEU A 7 -11.95 14.23 -8.16
C LEU A 7 -10.62 14.93 -8.51
N GLN A 8 -10.36 15.22 -9.79
CA GLN A 8 -9.18 15.98 -10.21
C GLN A 8 -9.17 17.40 -9.59
N LYS A 9 -10.32 18.08 -9.56
CA LYS A 9 -10.45 19.40 -8.92
C LYS A 9 -10.19 19.33 -7.41
N VAL A 10 -10.76 18.33 -6.75
CA VAL A 10 -10.54 18.08 -5.31
C VAL A 10 -9.07 17.83 -5.03
N ASN A 11 -8.43 16.92 -5.77
CA ASN A 11 -7.02 16.59 -5.62
C ASN A 11 -6.10 17.81 -5.79
N LYS A 12 -6.39 18.68 -6.77
CA LYS A 12 -5.62 19.92 -6.99
C LYS A 12 -5.75 20.89 -5.80
N LEU A 13 -6.95 21.07 -5.27
CA LEU A 13 -7.19 21.94 -4.11
C LEU A 13 -6.58 21.37 -2.83
N ALA A 14 -6.66 20.05 -2.63
CA ALA A 14 -6.06 19.34 -1.50
C ALA A 14 -4.53 19.49 -1.50
N ALA A 15 -3.88 19.29 -2.64
CA ALA A 15 -2.43 19.48 -2.82
C ALA A 15 -1.99 20.93 -2.57
N GLY A 16 -2.87 21.90 -2.85
CA GLY A 16 -2.67 23.32 -2.55
C GLY A 16 -2.94 23.71 -1.09
N GLY A 17 -3.36 22.77 -0.24
CA GLY A 17 -3.56 23.00 1.20
C GLY A 17 -4.99 23.29 1.64
N HIS A 18 -5.99 23.26 0.76
CA HIS A 18 -7.40 23.51 1.12
C HIS A 18 -7.95 22.38 2.01
N ASP A 19 -8.31 22.69 3.26
CA ASP A 19 -8.64 21.67 4.27
C ASP A 19 -9.85 20.81 3.90
N GLY A 20 -10.99 21.41 3.52
CA GLY A 20 -12.16 20.63 3.08
C GLY A 20 -11.94 19.83 1.78
N ALA A 21 -10.86 20.09 1.04
CA ALA A 21 -10.53 19.30 -0.14
C ALA A 21 -9.66 18.09 0.23
N LYS A 22 -8.83 18.19 1.28
CA LYS A 22 -8.09 17.05 1.83
C LYS A 22 -9.06 16.00 2.38
N ASP A 23 -10.12 16.44 3.05
CA ASP A 23 -11.15 15.55 3.61
C ASP A 23 -11.92 14.77 2.54
N LEU A 24 -12.04 15.34 1.34
CA LEU A 24 -12.74 14.73 0.20
C LEU A 24 -11.80 13.96 -0.75
N ALA A 25 -10.48 14.03 -0.54
CA ALA A 25 -9.52 13.36 -1.39
C ALA A 25 -9.69 11.84 -1.27
N THR A 26 -9.88 11.18 -2.41
CA THR A 26 -10.00 9.72 -2.48
C THR A 26 -8.70 9.10 -2.97
N TYR A 27 -8.22 8.08 -2.26
CA TYR A 27 -6.99 7.37 -2.58
C TYR A 27 -7.29 5.95 -3.08
N TRP A 28 -6.60 5.58 -4.16
CA TRP A 28 -6.67 4.22 -4.68
C TRP A 28 -5.65 3.36 -3.94
N VAL A 29 -6.14 2.35 -3.23
CA VAL A 29 -5.31 1.41 -2.48
C VAL A 29 -5.74 -0.02 -2.77
N GLY A 30 -4.78 -0.94 -2.77
CA GLY A 30 -5.07 -2.38 -2.86
C GLY A 30 -5.46 -2.96 -1.50
N GLN A 31 -6.01 -4.17 -1.49
CA GLN A 31 -6.44 -4.86 -0.26
C GLN A 31 -5.28 -5.07 0.74
N GLY A 32 -4.04 -5.18 0.27
CA GLY A 32 -2.85 -5.33 1.11
C GLY A 32 -2.49 -4.11 1.96
N VAL A 33 -3.11 -2.94 1.74
CA VAL A 33 -2.82 -1.71 2.51
C VAL A 33 -3.05 -1.90 4.01
N GLY A 34 -4.00 -2.77 4.40
CA GLY A 34 -4.29 -3.07 5.80
C GLY A 34 -3.18 -3.85 6.52
N LEU A 35 -2.23 -4.43 5.78
CA LEU A 35 -1.07 -5.14 6.34
C LEU A 35 0.12 -4.21 6.59
N MET A 36 0.10 -2.99 6.03
CA MET A 36 1.19 -2.02 6.13
C MET A 36 1.08 -1.23 7.44
N ASN A 37 2.15 -1.22 8.23
CA ASN A 37 2.17 -0.55 9.54
C ASN A 37 3.33 0.45 9.73
N GLN A 38 4.27 0.47 8.78
CA GLN A 38 5.46 1.31 8.82
C GLN A 38 5.80 1.88 7.45
N SER A 39 6.45 3.03 7.43
CA SER A 39 7.03 3.62 6.22
C SER A 39 8.50 3.25 6.15
N ILE A 40 8.84 2.35 5.24
CA ILE A 40 10.21 1.85 5.01
C ILE A 40 10.65 2.10 3.57
N SER A 41 11.94 1.96 3.29
CA SER A 41 12.44 2.15 1.93
C SER A 41 11.99 1.02 1.01
N ALA A 42 11.93 1.29 -0.30
CA ALA A 42 11.62 0.23 -1.27
C ALA A 42 12.62 -0.93 -1.22
N SER A 43 13.88 -0.67 -0.88
CA SER A 43 14.91 -1.71 -0.70
C SER A 43 14.59 -2.60 0.50
N ASP A 44 14.18 -2.01 1.62
CA ASP A 44 13.81 -2.75 2.84
C ASP A 44 12.59 -3.63 2.58
N VAL A 45 11.56 -3.10 1.89
CA VAL A 45 10.38 -3.89 1.49
C VAL A 45 10.78 -5.15 0.73
N VAL A 46 11.69 -5.01 -0.24
CA VAL A 46 12.12 -6.13 -1.08
C VAL A 46 13.00 -7.10 -0.28
N GLN A 47 13.80 -6.61 0.67
CA GLN A 47 14.64 -7.45 1.51
C GLN A 47 13.79 -8.28 2.48
N GLU A 48 12.86 -7.65 3.21
CA GLU A 48 11.92 -8.32 4.12
C GLU A 48 11.11 -9.38 3.36
N PHE A 49 10.59 -9.05 2.17
CA PHE A 49 9.86 -10.02 1.34
C PHE A 49 10.68 -11.27 1.01
N LYS A 50 11.98 -11.13 0.70
CA LYS A 50 12.85 -12.28 0.39
C LYS A 50 13.05 -13.17 1.60
N GLU A 51 13.29 -12.57 2.75
CA GLU A 51 13.50 -13.29 4.02
C GLU A 51 12.23 -14.05 4.43
N ASP A 52 11.08 -13.38 4.39
CA ASP A 52 9.78 -13.98 4.69
C ASP A 52 9.46 -15.13 3.73
N PHE A 53 9.73 -14.96 2.43
CA PHE A 53 9.50 -16.00 1.44
C PHE A 53 10.36 -17.23 1.71
N ILE A 54 11.66 -17.06 1.97
CA ILE A 54 12.57 -18.18 2.27
C ILE A 54 12.08 -18.90 3.53
N SER A 55 11.77 -18.16 4.60
CA SER A 55 11.30 -18.75 5.85
C SER A 55 9.99 -19.53 5.68
N ALA A 56 9.03 -18.98 4.92
CA ALA A 56 7.78 -19.66 4.61
C ALA A 56 7.99 -20.92 3.76
N TYR A 57 8.91 -20.87 2.78
CA TYR A 57 9.25 -21.99 1.92
C TYR A 57 9.93 -23.12 2.69
N GLU A 58 10.91 -22.81 3.53
CA GLU A 58 11.58 -23.79 4.40
C GLU A 58 10.58 -24.45 5.36
N ARG A 59 9.68 -23.67 5.96
CA ARG A 59 8.62 -24.20 6.82
C ARG A 59 7.68 -25.16 6.08
N LEU A 60 7.35 -24.86 4.82
CA LEU A 60 6.52 -25.74 4.00
C LEU A 60 7.25 -27.03 3.66
N ASN A 61 8.51 -26.96 3.23
CA ASN A 61 9.29 -28.16 2.91
C ASN A 61 9.44 -29.07 4.12
N ASN A 62 9.79 -28.52 5.28
CA ASN A 62 9.91 -29.29 6.52
C ASN A 62 8.60 -29.99 6.90
N PHE A 63 7.45 -29.39 6.60
CA PHE A 63 6.14 -30.01 6.84
C PHE A 63 5.81 -31.14 5.85
N VAL A 64 6.36 -31.09 4.63
CA VAL A 64 6.09 -32.08 3.57
C VAL A 64 7.07 -33.26 3.62
N ASP A 65 8.30 -33.04 4.11
CA ASP A 65 9.35 -34.07 4.21
C ASP A 65 9.24 -34.96 5.48
N GLU A 66 8.33 -34.65 6.41
CA GLU A 66 7.91 -35.51 7.55
C GLU A 66 6.74 -36.43 7.19
#